data_AF-A0ABD5SL72-F1
#
_entry.id   AF-A0ABD5SL72-F1
#
_cell.length_a   1.000
_cell.length_b   1.000
_cell.length_c   1.000
_cell.angle_alpha   90.00
_cell.angle_beta   90.00
_cell.angle_gamma   90.00
#
_symmetry.space_group_name_H-M   'P 1'
#
loop_
_entity.id
_entity.type
_entity.pdbx_description
1 polymer ?
#
loop_
_entity_poly.entity_id
_entity_poly.type
_entity_poly.pdbx_seq_one_letter_code
_entity_poly.pdbx_strand_id
1 'polypeptide(L)'
;MTAPNPFVSDLFDADRPVIGMVHLPALPGAPGFDGDREAIRTRALEDARRLEAGGIDGIILENFGDTPFYPEDVPKHVVAEMTAIATPLVDAVDVPVGINVLRNDAAAALSVAA
;
A
#
# COMPACT_ATOMS: atom_id res chain seq x y z
N MET A 1 -19.03 -26.54 -7.55
CA MET A 1 -18.42 -25.21 -7.35
C MET A 1 -19.05 -24.62 -6.10
N THR A 2 -18.25 -24.28 -5.09
CA THR A 2 -18.71 -23.52 -3.91
C THR A 2 -19.16 -22.13 -4.35
N ALA A 3 -20.22 -21.60 -3.72
CA ALA A 3 -20.65 -20.23 -3.98
C ALA A 3 -19.50 -19.24 -3.70
N PRO A 4 -19.36 -18.15 -4.47
CA PRO A 4 -18.35 -17.14 -4.21
C PRO A 4 -18.53 -16.53 -2.81
N ASN A 5 -17.41 -16.22 -2.16
CA ASN A 5 -17.42 -15.59 -0.83
C ASN A 5 -18.03 -14.18 -0.99
N PRO A 6 -19.10 -13.84 -0.26
CA PRO A 6 -19.80 -12.56 -0.44
C PRO A 6 -18.87 -11.35 -0.27
N PHE A 7 -17.89 -11.42 0.63
CA PHE A 7 -16.92 -10.32 0.82
C PHE A 7 -16.03 -10.07 -0.40
N VAL A 8 -15.74 -11.13 -1.17
CA VAL A 8 -14.89 -11.02 -2.36
C VAL A 8 -15.68 -10.39 -3.50
N SER A 9 -16.91 -10.86 -3.73
CA SER A 9 -17.78 -10.34 -4.79
C SER A 9 -18.29 -8.92 -4.53
N ASP A 10 -18.37 -8.50 -3.27
CA ASP A 10 -18.79 -7.13 -2.91
C ASP A 10 -17.66 -6.11 -3.13
N LEU A 11 -16.39 -6.55 -3.08
CA LEU A 11 -15.21 -5.68 -3.18
C LEU A 11 -14.53 -5.74 -4.56
N PHE A 12 -14.57 -6.91 -5.22
CA PHE A 12 -13.87 -7.17 -6.46
C PHE A 12 -14.82 -7.71 -7.53
N ASP A 13 -14.64 -7.26 -8.78
CA ASP A 13 -15.34 -7.79 -9.95
C ASP A 13 -14.66 -9.06 -10.49
N ALA A 14 -14.26 -9.96 -9.57
CA ALA A 14 -13.54 -11.19 -9.88
C ALA A 14 -13.82 -12.30 -8.86
N ASP A 15 -14.08 -13.53 -9.34
CA ASP A 15 -14.24 -14.72 -8.50
C ASP A 15 -12.98 -15.10 -7.72
N ARG A 16 -11.81 -14.70 -8.25
CA ARG A 16 -10.48 -15.02 -7.71
C ARG A 16 -9.57 -13.81 -7.91
N PRO A 17 -9.66 -12.79 -7.04
CA PRO A 17 -8.92 -11.57 -7.20
C PRO A 17 -7.42 -11.80 -7.09
N VAL A 18 -6.65 -11.10 -7.91
CA VAL A 18 -5.21 -10.98 -7.82
C VAL A 18 -4.90 -9.62 -7.21
N ILE A 19 -4.10 -9.61 -6.14
CA ILE A 19 -3.73 -8.39 -5.42
C ILE A 19 -2.27 -8.06 -5.69
N GLY A 20 -2.01 -6.84 -6.15
CA GLY A 20 -0.68 -6.33 -6.48
C GLY A 20 -0.07 -5.60 -5.29
N MET A 21 1.23 -5.76 -5.11
CA MET A 21 1.96 -5.05 -4.06
C MET A 21 2.61 -3.79 -4.63
N VAL A 22 2.33 -2.64 -4.01
CA VAL A 22 3.12 -1.41 -4.20
C VAL A 22 4.05 -1.29 -3.01
N HIS A 23 5.30 -1.70 -3.21
CA HIS A 23 6.36 -1.58 -2.22
C HIS A 23 6.99 -0.18 -2.29
N LEU A 24 6.86 0.57 -1.20
CA LEU A 24 7.49 1.88 -1.09
C LEU A 24 9.02 1.73 -0.97
N PRO A 25 9.80 2.61 -1.62
CA PRO A 25 11.18 2.86 -1.22
C PRO A 25 11.27 3.32 0.24
N ALA A 26 12.50 3.41 0.75
CA ALA A 26 12.76 3.81 2.14
C ALA A 26 12.13 5.19 2.45
N LEU A 27 11.32 5.26 3.50
CA LEU A 27 10.64 6.48 3.95
C LEU A 27 11.57 7.31 4.85
N PRO A 28 11.27 8.61 5.06
CA PRO A 28 11.99 9.43 6.03
C PRO A 28 12.12 8.75 7.39
N GLY A 29 13.35 8.59 7.86
CA GLY A 29 13.68 7.90 9.11
C GLY A 29 14.31 6.51 8.91
N ALA A 30 14.07 5.86 7.77
CA ALA A 30 14.73 4.61 7.41
C ALA A 30 16.19 4.85 6.94
N PRO A 31 17.12 3.91 7.18
CA PRO A 31 18.53 4.07 6.77
C PRO A 31 18.74 4.26 5.26
N GLY A 32 17.83 3.73 4.44
CA GLY A 32 17.90 3.81 2.98
C GLY A 32 17.30 5.07 2.36
N PHE A 33 16.76 6.00 3.16
CA PHE A 33 16.12 7.19 2.63
C PHE A 33 17.16 8.16 2.04
N ASP A 34 16.99 8.52 0.78
CA ASP A 34 17.93 9.34 0.01
C ASP A 34 17.61 10.85 0.05
N GLY A 35 16.49 11.25 0.67
CA GLY A 35 16.05 12.63 0.80
C GLY A 35 14.91 13.04 -0.13
N ASP A 36 14.53 12.21 -1.11
CA ASP A 36 13.56 12.59 -2.14
C ASP A 36 12.17 11.96 -1.92
N ARG A 37 11.29 12.71 -1.24
CA ARG A 37 9.89 12.29 -1.02
C ARG A 37 9.07 12.23 -2.31
N GLU A 38 9.36 13.11 -3.27
CA GLU A 38 8.60 13.16 -4.52
C GLU A 38 8.94 11.96 -5.41
N ALA A 39 10.19 11.48 -5.38
CA ALA A 39 10.58 10.23 -6.03
C ALA A 39 9.82 9.03 -5.48
N ILE A 40 9.67 8.92 -4.15
CA ILE A 40 8.88 7.86 -3.49
C ILE A 40 7.43 7.90 -3.98
N ARG A 41 6.80 9.08 -3.92
CA ARG A 41 5.41 9.28 -4.36
C ARG A 41 5.25 8.95 -5.85
N THR A 42 6.13 9.46 -6.70
CA THR A 42 6.10 9.22 -8.14
C THR A 42 6.21 7.73 -8.44
N ARG A 43 7.17 7.05 -7.81
CA ARG A 43 7.36 5.61 -7.95
C ARG A 43 6.12 4.81 -7.55
N ALA A 44 5.52 5.13 -6.40
CA ALA A 44 4.33 4.45 -5.91
C ALA A 44 3.14 4.60 -6.87
N LEU A 45 2.88 5.82 -7.38
CA LEU A 45 1.80 6.08 -8.32
C LEU A 45 2.03 5.41 -9.68
N GLU A 46 3.27 5.39 -10.16
CA GLU A 46 3.57 4.70 -11.42
C GLU A 46 3.41 3.18 -11.30
N ASP A 47 3.87 2.59 -10.19
CA ASP A 47 3.75 1.15 -9.97
C ASP A 47 2.27 0.75 -9.78
N ALA A 48 1.47 1.55 -9.06
CA ALA A 48 0.02 1.36 -8.94
C ALA A 48 -0.69 1.34 -10.32
N ARG A 49 -0.43 2.34 -11.16
CA ARG A 49 -1.01 2.42 -12.52
C ARG A 49 -0.56 1.28 -13.42
N ARG A 50 0.68 0.82 -13.28
CA ARG A 50 1.18 -0.33 -14.05
C ARG A 50 0.52 -1.63 -13.62
N LEU A 51 0.27 -1.81 -12.32
CA LEU A 51 -0.46 -2.98 -11.80
C LEU A 51 -1.90 -2.98 -12.31
N GLU A 52 -2.59 -1.84 -12.22
CA GLU A 52 -3.94 -1.68 -12.75
C GLU A 52 -4.01 -1.92 -14.26
N ALA A 53 -3.12 -1.30 -15.04
CA ALA A 53 -3.05 -1.55 -16.49
C ALA A 53 -2.72 -3.02 -16.83
N GLY A 54 -2.12 -3.75 -15.88
CA GLY A 54 -1.86 -5.18 -15.96
C GLY A 54 -3.05 -6.07 -15.61
N GLY A 55 -4.19 -5.49 -15.20
CA GLY A 55 -5.41 -6.22 -14.86
C GLY A 55 -5.42 -6.80 -13.44
N ILE A 56 -4.77 -6.13 -12.49
CA ILE A 56 -4.89 -6.47 -11.06
C ILE A 56 -6.30 -6.13 -10.57
N ASP A 57 -6.79 -6.86 -9.57
CA ASP A 57 -8.13 -6.61 -9.00
C ASP A 57 -8.06 -5.69 -7.78
N GLY A 58 -6.89 -5.54 -7.16
CA GLY A 58 -6.67 -4.65 -6.03
C GLY A 58 -5.18 -4.44 -5.73
N ILE A 59 -4.90 -3.47 -4.86
CA ILE A 59 -3.53 -3.09 -4.50
C ILE A 59 -3.35 -3.13 -2.98
N ILE A 60 -2.17 -3.51 -2.51
CA ILE A 60 -1.71 -3.25 -1.14
C ILE A 60 -0.47 -2.37 -1.18
N LEU A 61 -0.53 -1.22 -0.49
CA LEU A 61 0.60 -0.32 -0.27
C LEU A 61 1.38 -0.74 0.99
N GLU A 62 2.71 -0.89 0.89
CA GLU A 62 3.55 -1.40 1.99
C GLU A 62 4.87 -0.63 2.13
N ASN A 63 5.32 -0.37 3.37
CA ASN A 63 6.60 0.27 3.67
C ASN A 63 7.83 -0.68 3.58
N PHE A 64 7.88 -1.52 2.54
CA PHE A 64 8.92 -2.54 2.37
C PHE A 64 10.36 -1.99 2.36
N GLY A 65 10.55 -0.77 1.86
CA GLY A 65 11.84 -0.10 1.80
C GLY A 65 12.41 0.34 3.15
N ASP A 66 11.62 0.33 4.23
CA ASP A 66 12.05 0.80 5.57
C ASP A 66 13.04 -0.14 6.28
N THR A 67 13.65 -1.08 5.57
CA THR A 67 14.57 -2.04 6.16
C THR A 67 15.77 -1.36 6.86
N PRO A 68 16.11 -1.76 8.11
CA PRO A 68 15.44 -2.75 8.95
C PRO A 68 14.19 -2.19 9.65
N PHE A 69 13.16 -3.04 9.76
CA PHE A 69 11.84 -2.65 10.28
C PHE A 69 11.80 -2.49 11.81
N TYR A 70 10.96 -1.56 12.27
CA TYR A 70 10.60 -1.44 13.69
C TYR A 70 9.94 -2.74 14.18
N PRO A 71 10.22 -3.19 15.42
CA PRO A 71 9.79 -4.52 15.87
C PRO A 71 8.30 -4.63 16.19
N GLU A 72 7.67 -3.51 16.58
CA GLU A 72 6.29 -3.41 17.04
C GLU A 72 5.61 -2.27 16.27
N ASP A 73 5.68 -1.04 16.82
CA ASP A 73 5.03 0.12 16.22
C ASP A 73 5.99 0.94 15.36
N VAL A 74 5.49 1.42 14.22
CA VAL A 74 6.23 2.42 13.45
C VAL A 74 6.12 3.80 14.11
N PRO A 75 7.14 4.66 13.97
CA PRO A 75 7.03 6.04 14.38
C PRO A 75 5.88 6.75 13.68
N LYS A 76 5.29 7.75 14.35
CA LYS A 76 4.18 8.56 13.81
C LYS A 76 4.49 9.22 12.46
N HIS A 77 5.77 9.51 12.19
CA HIS A 77 6.15 10.07 10.90
C HIS A 77 5.98 9.03 9.77
N VAL A 78 6.22 7.74 10.01
CA VAL A 78 5.97 6.70 9.01
C VAL A 78 4.49 6.61 8.67
N VAL A 79 3.61 6.65 9.68
CA VAL A 79 2.16 6.73 9.49
C VAL A 79 1.81 7.94 8.62
N ALA A 80 2.31 9.13 8.96
CA ALA A 80 2.04 10.36 8.22
C ALA A 80 2.54 10.31 6.75
N GLU A 81 3.74 9.77 6.53
CA GLU A 81 4.34 9.65 5.19
C GLU A 81 3.55 8.64 4.35
N MET A 82 3.17 7.49 4.92
CA MET A 82 2.33 6.50 4.24
C MET A 82 0.94 7.06 3.92
N THR A 83 0.30 7.80 4.82
CA THR A 83 -0.99 8.48 4.55
C THR A 83 -0.86 9.47 3.38
N ALA A 84 0.20 10.29 3.37
CA ALA A 84 0.43 11.27 2.31
C ALA A 84 0.63 10.62 0.92
N ILE A 85 1.13 9.38 0.88
CA ILE A 85 1.29 8.61 -0.37
C ILE A 85 0.00 7.86 -0.72
N ALA A 86 -0.69 7.30 0.27
CA ALA A 86 -1.92 6.53 0.08
C ALA A 86 -3.05 7.37 -0.52
N THR A 87 -3.28 8.59 -0.04
CA THR A 87 -4.35 9.47 -0.52
C THR A 87 -4.33 9.65 -2.05
N PRO A 88 -3.24 10.15 -2.67
CA PRO A 88 -3.21 10.30 -4.12
C PRO A 88 -3.09 8.98 -4.89
N LEU A 89 -2.67 7.89 -4.23
CA LEU A 89 -2.64 6.57 -4.87
C LEU A 89 -4.06 6.05 -5.08
N VAL A 90 -4.94 6.21 -4.09
CA VAL A 90 -6.37 5.90 -4.22
C VAL A 90 -7.03 6.71 -5.33
N ASP A 91 -6.67 7.98 -5.51
CA ASP A 91 -7.20 8.81 -6.61
C ASP A 91 -6.63 8.42 -8.00
N ALA A 92 -5.55 7.64 -8.05
CA ALA A 92 -4.82 7.35 -9.28
C ALA A 92 -5.20 6.02 -9.94
N VAL A 93 -6.03 5.21 -9.28
CA VAL A 93 -6.50 3.89 -9.72
C VAL A 93 -7.98 3.71 -9.38
N ASP A 94 -8.68 2.87 -10.13
CA ASP A 94 -10.09 2.52 -9.96
C ASP A 94 -10.28 1.24 -9.11
N VAL A 95 -9.20 0.49 -8.83
CA VAL A 95 -9.23 -0.74 -8.02
C VAL A 95 -9.10 -0.46 -6.51
N PRO A 96 -9.67 -1.31 -5.63
CA PRO A 96 -9.52 -1.16 -4.18
C PRO A 96 -8.06 -1.15 -3.72
N VAL A 97 -7.76 -0.29 -2.75
CA VAL A 97 -6.42 -0.15 -2.14
C VAL A 97 -6.48 -0.51 -0.66
N GLY A 98 -5.62 -1.43 -0.23
CA GLY A 98 -5.33 -1.75 1.16
C GLY A 98 -3.97 -1.24 1.62
N ILE A 99 -3.77 -1.22 2.93
CA ILE A 99 -2.51 -0.79 3.57
C ILE A 99 -1.90 -1.94 4.36
N ASN A 100 -0.60 -2.17 4.21
CA ASN A 100 0.18 -3.01 5.09
C ASN A 100 1.32 -2.22 5.72
N VAL A 101 1.43 -2.26 7.04
CA VAL A 101 2.57 -1.71 7.77
C VAL A 101 3.38 -2.88 8.33
N LEU A 102 4.63 -2.98 7.89
CA LEU A 102 5.46 -4.14 8.18
C LEU A 102 5.71 -4.33 9.68
N ARG A 103 5.92 -5.61 10.03
CA ARG A 103 6.03 -6.15 11.40
C ARG A 103 4.73 -6.16 12.21
N ASN A 104 3.60 -6.22 11.50
CA ASN A 104 2.25 -6.41 12.04
C ASN A 104 1.73 -5.22 12.87
N ASP A 105 2.08 -3.99 12.50
CA ASP A 105 1.47 -2.79 13.06
C ASP A 105 0.10 -2.52 12.43
N ALA A 106 -0.87 -3.36 12.81
CA ALA A 106 -2.24 -3.28 12.29
C ALA A 106 -2.94 -1.97 12.69
N ALA A 107 -2.56 -1.37 13.81
CA ALA A 107 -3.13 -0.10 14.27
C ALA A 107 -2.67 1.07 13.38
N ALA A 108 -1.40 1.10 13.00
CA ALA A 108 -0.89 2.06 12.01
C ALA A 108 -1.54 1.83 10.64
N ALA A 109 -1.63 0.58 10.17
CA ALA A 109 -2.25 0.28 8.88
C ALA A 109 -3.70 0.78 8.81
N LEU A 110 -4.49 0.56 9.87
CA LEU A 110 -5.86 1.08 9.97
C LEU A 110 -5.88 2.61 10.04
N SER A 111 -4.92 3.23 10.73
CA SER A 111 -4.82 4.68 10.83
C SER A 111 -4.49 5.35 9.49
N VAL A 112 -3.67 4.70 8.65
CA VAL A 112 -3.35 5.18 7.29
C VAL A 112 -4.56 5.04 6.36
N ALA A 113 -5.37 3.99 6.52
CA ALA A 113 -6.51 3.68 5.66
C ALA A 113 -7.80 4.49 5.97
N ALA A 114 -7.82 5.26 7.06
CA ALA A 114 -9.00 6.00 7.54
C ALA A 114 -9.18 7.36 6.84
#